data_AF-A0A970V4Q3-F1
#
_entry.id   AF-A0A970V4Q3-F1
#
_cell.length_a   1.000
_cell.length_b   1.000
_cell.length_c   1.000
_cell.angle_alpha   90.00
_cell.angle_beta   90.00
_cell.angle_gamma   90.00
#
_symmetry.space_group_name_H-M   'P 1'
#
loop_
_entity.id
_entity.type
_entity.pdbx_description
1 polymer ?
#
loop_
_entity_poly.entity_id
_entity_poly.type
_entity_poly.pdbx_seq_one_letter_code
_entity_poly.pdbx_strand_id
1 'polypeptide(L)'
;MPDFTDPFRQIVPGRKLTLRELTRAIRLTLAAEEDATSLYEAIADATDNELVKKVMQDVADEERVHVGEFQRLLGILLPDEDELLAEGVEEVDEMAAETPGDAG
;
A
#
# COMPACT_ATOMS: atom_id res chain seq x y z
N MET A 1 -16.86 -18.67 11.47
CA MET A 1 -16.04 -18.26 10.33
C MET A 1 -15.49 -16.89 10.63
N PRO A 2 -14.18 -16.65 10.49
CA PRO A 2 -13.51 -15.48 11.07
C PRO A 2 -13.87 -14.16 10.36
N ASP A 3 -13.73 -13.05 11.08
CA ASP A 3 -14.10 -11.70 10.64
C ASP A 3 -12.86 -10.99 10.06
N PHE A 4 -12.82 -10.84 8.73
CA PHE A 4 -11.55 -10.85 8.00
C PHE A 4 -10.71 -9.57 7.99
N THR A 5 -11.18 -8.43 8.50
CA THR A 5 -10.37 -7.20 8.67
C THR A 5 -11.00 -6.18 9.64
N ASP A 6 -11.91 -6.62 10.53
CA ASP A 6 -13.01 -5.78 11.03
C ASP A 6 -12.73 -4.27 11.29
N PRO A 7 -13.12 -3.36 10.37
CA PRO A 7 -12.99 -1.91 10.55
C PRO A 7 -14.26 -1.31 11.18
N PHE A 8 -14.75 -1.95 12.26
CA PHE A 8 -15.87 -1.59 13.16
C PHE A 8 -17.24 -2.22 12.85
N ARG A 9 -17.34 -3.54 12.63
CA ARG A 9 -18.48 -4.25 12.04
C ARG A 9 -19.70 -4.13 12.91
N GLN A 10 -20.51 -3.19 12.45
CA GLN A 10 -21.88 -2.89 12.81
C GLN A 10 -22.06 -1.70 13.75
N ILE A 11 -21.01 -0.94 14.08
CA ILE A 11 -21.15 0.36 14.75
C ILE A 11 -19.98 1.31 14.43
N VAL A 12 -20.28 2.61 14.30
CA VAL A 12 -19.23 3.63 14.45
C VAL A 12 -18.74 3.58 15.90
N PRO A 13 -17.42 3.62 16.17
CA PRO A 13 -16.93 3.65 17.54
C PRO A 13 -17.57 4.81 18.32
N GLY A 14 -17.80 4.64 19.63
CA GLY A 14 -18.46 5.64 20.47
C GLY A 14 -17.74 7.00 20.55
N ARG A 15 -16.56 7.11 19.93
CA ARG A 15 -15.81 8.35 19.67
C ARG A 15 -15.18 8.29 18.29
N LYS A 16 -14.80 9.45 17.76
CA LYS A 16 -13.95 9.50 16.56
C LYS A 16 -12.52 9.03 16.87
N LEU A 17 -11.83 8.59 15.83
CA LEU A 17 -10.39 8.33 15.93
C LEU A 17 -9.67 9.64 16.23
N THR A 18 -8.68 9.57 17.11
CA THR A 18 -7.69 10.64 17.23
C THR A 18 -6.86 10.69 15.94
N LEU A 19 -6.18 11.82 15.67
CA LEU A 19 -5.31 11.93 14.50
C LEU A 19 -4.29 10.77 14.42
N ARG A 20 -3.69 10.41 15.56
CA ARG A 20 -2.72 9.30 15.66
C ARG A 20 -3.33 7.94 15.33
N GLU A 21 -4.58 7.71 15.72
CA GLU A 21 -5.28 6.45 15.38
C GLU A 21 -5.72 6.43 13.92
N LEU A 22 -6.17 7.57 13.39
CA LEU A 22 -6.58 7.71 12.01
C LEU A 22 -5.41 7.48 11.05
N THR A 23 -4.25 8.10 11.30
CA THR A 23 -3.08 7.91 10.42
C THR A 23 -2.49 6.51 10.53
N ARG A 24 -2.62 5.83 11.68
CA ARG A 24 -2.32 4.40 11.79
C ARG A 24 -3.29 3.53 10.99
N ALA A 25 -4.58 3.87 10.99
CA ALA A 25 -5.56 3.17 10.17
C ALA A 25 -5.26 3.34 8.67
N ILE A 26 -4.88 4.54 8.22
CA ILE A 26 -4.49 4.79 6.82
C ILE A 26 -3.21 4.02 6.44
N ARG A 27 -2.23 3.91 7.34
CA ARG A 27 -1.05 3.05 7.09
C ARG A 27 -1.42 1.58 6.93
N LEU A 28 -2.44 1.10 7.65
CA LEU A 28 -2.95 -0.26 7.48
C LEU A 28 -3.71 -0.42 6.17
N THR A 29 -4.43 0.60 5.68
CA THR A 29 -5.06 0.53 4.35
C THR A 29 -4.00 0.50 3.26
N LEU A 30 -2.95 1.32 3.35
CA LEU A 30 -1.82 1.26 2.43
C LEU A 30 -1.18 -0.14 2.40
N ALA A 31 -0.91 -0.74 3.56
CA ALA A 31 -0.37 -2.09 3.64
C ALA A 31 -1.32 -3.15 3.05
N ALA A 32 -2.64 -2.95 3.14
CA ALA A 32 -3.61 -3.85 2.54
C ALA A 32 -3.59 -3.79 1.01
N GLU A 33 -3.37 -2.61 0.41
CA GLU A 33 -3.26 -2.48 -1.05
C GLU A 33 -1.97 -3.13 -1.58
N GLU A 34 -0.85 -3.05 -0.85
CA GLU A 34 0.39 -3.77 -1.21
C GLU A 34 0.22 -5.30 -1.12
N ASP A 35 -0.47 -5.79 -0.08
CA ASP A 35 -0.81 -7.23 0.05
C ASP A 35 -1.73 -7.69 -1.08
N ALA A 36 -2.72 -6.87 -1.44
CA ALA A 36 -3.63 -7.14 -2.56
C ALA A 36 -2.89 -7.17 -3.90
N THR A 37 -2.00 -6.19 -4.14
CA THR A 37 -1.14 -6.15 -5.33
C THR A 37 -0.36 -7.45 -5.47
N SER A 38 0.38 -7.83 -4.42
CA SER A 38 1.19 -9.06 -4.42
C SER A 38 0.34 -10.32 -4.60
N LEU A 39 -0.82 -10.40 -3.96
CA LEU A 39 -1.75 -11.51 -4.10
C LEU A 39 -2.25 -11.68 -5.55
N TYR A 40 -2.65 -10.58 -6.20
CA TYR A 40 -3.20 -10.63 -7.54
C TYR A 40 -2.14 -10.92 -8.59
N GLU A 41 -0.95 -10.32 -8.48
CA GLU A 41 0.19 -10.64 -9.35
C GLU A 41 0.56 -12.12 -9.24
N ALA A 42 0.65 -12.67 -8.04
CA ALA A 42 0.94 -14.09 -7.84
C ALA A 42 -0.11 -15.01 -8.48
N ILE A 43 -1.39 -14.63 -8.47
CA ILE A 43 -2.46 -15.37 -9.15
C ILE A 43 -2.33 -15.25 -10.67
N ALA A 44 -2.02 -14.06 -11.19
CA ALA A 44 -1.79 -13.82 -12.61
C ALA A 44 -0.62 -14.68 -13.13
N ASP A 45 0.48 -14.75 -12.38
CA ASP A 45 1.64 -15.56 -12.72
C ASP A 45 1.36 -17.07 -12.68
N ALA A 46 0.49 -17.51 -11.76
CA ALA A 46 0.25 -18.93 -11.50
C ALA A 46 -0.86 -19.58 -12.35
N THR A 47 -1.57 -18.82 -13.18
CA THR A 47 -2.69 -19.34 -13.99
C THR A 47 -2.33 -19.44 -15.48
N ASP A 48 -2.90 -20.41 -16.20
CA ASP A 48 -2.85 -20.47 -17.66
C ASP A 48 -4.08 -19.85 -18.33
N ASN A 49 -5.05 -19.34 -17.54
CA ASN A 49 -6.24 -18.71 -18.07
C ASN A 49 -5.97 -17.24 -18.43
N GLU A 50 -5.92 -16.95 -19.72
CA GLU A 50 -5.60 -15.62 -20.26
C GLU A 50 -6.54 -14.50 -19.79
N LEU A 51 -7.83 -14.79 -19.58
CA LEU A 51 -8.75 -13.79 -19.05
C LEU A 51 -8.44 -13.49 -17.58
N VAL A 52 -8.12 -14.52 -16.77
CA VAL A 52 -7.78 -14.34 -15.36
C VAL A 52 -6.49 -13.55 -15.21
N LYS A 53 -5.44 -13.86 -15.99
CA LYS A 53 -4.21 -13.07 -16.05
C LYS A 53 -4.50 -11.59 -16.26
N LYS A 54 -5.24 -11.30 -17.33
CA LYS A 54 -5.54 -9.92 -17.71
C LYS A 54 -6.27 -9.18 -16.60
N VAL A 55 -7.29 -9.79 -16.01
CA VAL A 55 -8.08 -9.15 -14.96
C VAL A 55 -7.25 -8.97 -13.69
N MET A 56 -6.50 -9.99 -13.25
CA MET A 56 -5.71 -9.91 -12.03
C MET A 56 -4.59 -8.86 -12.14
N GLN A 57 -3.91 -8.78 -13.29
CA GLN A 57 -2.89 -7.75 -13.50
C GLN A 57 -3.49 -6.34 -13.54
N ASP A 58 -4.61 -6.15 -14.22
CA ASP A 58 -5.30 -4.85 -14.30
C ASP A 58 -5.72 -4.38 -12.90
N VAL A 59 -6.28 -5.27 -12.07
CA VAL A 59 -6.64 -4.96 -10.68
C VAL A 59 -5.39 -4.68 -9.84
N ALA A 60 -4.31 -5.46 -9.97
CA ALA A 60 -3.06 -5.19 -9.25
C ALA A 60 -2.49 -3.79 -9.56
N ASP A 61 -2.55 -3.38 -10.83
CA ASP A 61 -2.13 -2.05 -11.24
C ASP A 61 -3.03 -0.93 -10.67
N GLU A 62 -4.34 -1.18 -10.50
CA GLU A 62 -5.25 -0.26 -9.81
C GLU A 62 -4.93 -0.14 -8.31
N GLU A 63 -4.57 -1.22 -7.61
CA GLU A 63 -4.23 -1.14 -6.19
C GLU A 63 -2.96 -0.29 -5.94
N ARG A 64 -2.02 -0.26 -6.88
CA ARG A 64 -0.86 0.64 -6.84
C ARG A 64 -1.24 2.12 -6.96
N VAL A 65 -2.35 2.43 -7.64
CA VAL A 65 -2.92 3.78 -7.63
C VAL A 65 -3.48 4.12 -6.25
N HIS A 66 -4.20 3.19 -5.61
CA HIS A 66 -4.71 3.36 -4.25
C HIS A 66 -3.60 3.56 -3.21
N VAL A 67 -2.48 2.84 -3.32
CA VAL A 67 -1.27 3.09 -2.52
C VAL A 67 -0.84 4.55 -2.62
N GLY A 68 -0.78 5.09 -3.84
CA GLY A 68 -0.46 6.50 -4.08
C GLY A 68 -1.43 7.49 -3.43
N GLU A 69 -2.73 7.20 -3.47
CA GLU A 69 -3.76 8.03 -2.81
C GLU A 69 -3.58 8.07 -1.29
N PHE A 70 -3.38 6.91 -0.66
CA PHE A 70 -3.19 6.83 0.79
C PHE A 70 -1.87 7.43 1.25
N GLN A 71 -0.79 7.20 0.50
CA GLN A 71 0.52 7.80 0.77
C GLN A 71 0.42 9.33 0.72
N ARG A 72 -0.27 9.89 -0.28
CA ARG A 72 -0.47 11.34 -0.37
C ARG A 72 -1.32 11.88 0.77
N LEU A 73 -2.35 11.15 1.19
CA LEU A 73 -3.19 11.54 2.32
C LEU A 73 -2.39 11.61 3.62
N LEU A 74 -1.46 10.67 3.85
CA LEU A 74 -0.55 10.71 5.00
C LEU A 74 0.34 11.95 4.99
N GLY A 75 0.93 12.30 3.84
CA GLY A 75 1.74 13.52 3.67
C GLY A 75 0.96 14.81 3.97
N ILE A 76 -0.34 14.85 3.68
CA ILE A 76 -1.19 16.00 4.03
C ILE A 76 -1.50 16.04 5.54
N LEU A 77 -1.68 14.88 6.19
CA LEU A 77 -2.10 14.78 7.59
C LEU A 77 -0.95 14.86 8.60
N LEU A 78 0.28 14.54 8.18
CA LEU A 78 1.45 14.45 9.03
C LEU A 78 2.55 15.40 8.50
N PRO A 79 2.99 16.37 9.30
CA PRO A 79 3.89 17.43 8.83
C PRO A 79 5.30 16.93 8.48
N ASP A 80 5.70 15.77 8.99
CA ASP A 80 7.03 15.16 8.87
C ASP A 80 7.07 13.99 7.88
N GLU A 81 5.93 13.54 7.35
CA GLU A 81 5.87 12.34 6.52
C GLU A 81 6.60 12.52 5.19
N ASP A 82 6.36 13.62 4.46
CA ASP A 82 6.99 13.87 3.17
C ASP A 82 8.53 14.04 3.31
N GLU A 83 9.02 14.58 4.44
CA GLU A 83 10.45 14.75 4.73
C GLU A 83 11.13 13.39 4.98
N LEU A 84 10.55 12.56 5.85
CA LEU A 84 11.08 11.23 6.17
C LEU A 84 11.06 10.29 4.95
N LEU A 85 10.04 10.39 4.09
CA LEU A 85 9.99 9.60 2.85
C LEU A 85 11.05 10.05 1.85
N ALA A 86 11.33 11.35 1.76
CA ALA A 86 12.39 11.86 0.90
C ALA A 86 13.77 11.38 1.38
N GLU A 87 14.03 11.39 2.69
CA GLU A 87 15.25 10.83 3.28
C GLU A 87 15.42 9.35 2.90
N GLY A 88 14.35 8.55 3.01
CA GLY A 88 14.38 7.14 2.61
C GLY A 88 14.63 6.92 1.11
N VAL A 89 14.16 7.82 0.24
CA VAL A 89 14.49 7.78 -1.20
C VAL A 89 15.97 8.05 -1.43
N GLU A 90 16.52 9.09 -0.79
CA GLU A 90 17.95 9.43 -0.89
C GLU A 90 18.84 8.27 -0.41
N GLU A 91 18.48 7.61 0.69
CA GLU A 91 19.19 6.42 1.19
C GLU A 91 19.26 5.30 0.14
N VAL A 92 18.17 5.01 -0.57
CA VAL A 92 18.16 3.97 -1.61
C VAL A 92 18.96 4.39 -2.84
N ASP A 93 18.86 5.65 -3.26
CA ASP A 93 19.62 6.18 -4.41
C ASP A 93 21.13 6.11 -4.16
N GLU A 94 21.59 6.41 -2.94
CA GLU A 94 22.98 6.25 -2.54
C GLU A 94 23.44 4.78 -2.64
N MET A 95 22.64 3.84 -2.12
CA MET A 95 22.95 2.40 -2.20
C MET A 95 22.96 1.88 -3.65
N ALA A 96 22.04 2.37 -4.49
CA ALA A 96 21.99 2.01 -5.90
C ALA A 96 23.24 2.51 -6.67
N ALA A 97 23.73 3.70 -6.34
CA ALA A 97 24.98 4.23 -6.91
C ALA A 97 26.22 3.41 -6.50
N GLU A 98 26.21 2.80 -5.31
CA GLU A 98 27.23 1.85 -4.87
C GLU A 98 27.11 0.47 -5.54
N THR A 99 25.94 0.14 -6.11
CA THR A 99 25.64 -1.18 -6.70
C THR A 99 25.14 -1.09 -8.16
N PRO A 100 25.93 -0.56 -9.11
CA PRO A 100 25.43 -0.17 -10.45
C PRO A 100 25.04 -1.34 -11.36
N GLY A 101 25.39 -2.58 -11.00
CA GLY A 101 25.13 -3.78 -11.80
C GLY A 101 23.80 -4.48 -11.51
N ASP A 102 23.14 -4.12 -10.40
CA ASP A 102 21.93 -4.78 -9.90
C ASP A 102 20.69 -3.85 -9.93
N ALA A 103 20.89 -2.55 -10.15
CA ALA A 103 19.83 -1.63 -10.54
C ALA A 103 19.54 -1.85 -12.04
N GLY A 104 18.49 -2.62 -12.34
CA GLY A 104 18.16 -3.14 -13.67
C GLY A 104 18.05 -2.13 -14.81
#